data_AF-A0A972LG76-F1
#
_entry.id   AF-A0A972LG76-F1
#
_cell.length_a   1.000
_cell.length_b   1.000
_cell.length_c   1.000
_cell.angle_alpha   90.00
_cell.angle_beta   90.00
_cell.angle_gamma   90.00
#
_symmetry.space_group_name_H-M   'P 1'
#
loop_
_entity.id
_entity.type
_entity.pdbx_description
1 polymer ?
#
loop_
_entity_poly.entity_id
_entity_poly.type
_entity_poly.pdbx_seq_one_letter_code
_entity_poly.pdbx_strand_id
1 'polypeptide(L)'
;MGQETLWIIESVNNEKFPYRLTIRQGDKILLALRVQDKWPGQKGNIFCIREEKGEWDPPLHEIERVQVISIKRFGKRLAIVLDRAKNKRCDFLFLTKKYKTREGEYEQIFWRTEKALRERTPRVKLSTYYAGQLNIAIDTGERYPWRFPGCHTERRKLPVGDYALIEDDKIIAVVERKTYDNVLSEFGRMSAFHHQLNELSSYKNSAVVIEANYSDFFKEDKLRYYTPSFSAKAIAELYALHPGLTIIFAGNRKLAMEWTFRFFSALIAHKADTPHMKVAEVIENYGLPPDTQGGIFFDIKKTIKNEFPNVFSRSDIKQRFPNVSDSTITRVLNDLKRESLIRCEGRGKLSVWVKATPDFNIDLDESSA
;
A
#
# COMPACT_ATOMS: atom_id res chain seq x y z
N MET A 1 -18.55 -0.04 -2.91
CA MET A 1 -17.81 0.97 -2.13
C MET A 1 -17.18 0.27 -0.94
N GLY A 2 -15.85 0.30 -0.80
CA GLY A 2 -15.19 -0.29 0.36
C GLY A 2 -15.64 0.40 1.64
N GLN A 3 -15.87 -0.36 2.71
CA GLN A 3 -16.23 0.23 4.00
C GLN A 3 -15.09 1.11 4.51
N GLU A 4 -15.42 2.35 4.93
CA GLU A 4 -14.45 3.26 5.51
C GLU A 4 -13.80 2.65 6.74
N THR A 5 -12.47 2.68 6.77
CA THR A 5 -11.69 2.23 7.91
C THR A 5 -11.21 3.45 8.68
N LEU A 6 -11.58 3.53 9.96
CA LEU A 6 -11.36 4.67 10.82
C LEU A 6 -10.42 4.32 11.97
N TRP A 7 -9.52 5.25 12.24
CA TRP A 7 -8.69 5.31 13.43
C TRP A 7 -9.36 6.25 14.43
N ILE A 8 -9.66 5.76 15.63
CA ILE A 8 -10.34 6.53 16.67
C ILE A 8 -9.54 6.45 17.97
N ILE A 9 -9.29 7.60 18.60
CA ILE A 9 -8.74 7.69 19.95
C ILE A 9 -9.80 8.28 20.87
N GLU A 10 -10.08 7.59 21.97
CA GLU A 10 -11.07 7.93 22.98
C GLU A 10 -10.37 8.05 24.35
N SER A 11 -10.86 8.93 25.22
CA SER A 11 -10.45 8.98 26.64
C SER A 11 -11.17 7.90 27.45
N VAL A 12 -10.51 7.38 28.48
CA VAL A 12 -11.05 6.34 29.35
C VAL A 12 -10.63 6.60 30.81
N ASN A 13 -11.42 6.11 31.76
CA ASN A 13 -11.17 6.30 33.19
C ASN A 13 -10.09 5.32 33.71
N ASN A 14 -8.85 5.47 33.26
CA ASN A 14 -7.74 4.63 33.71
C ASN A 14 -6.45 5.43 33.84
N GLU A 15 -5.83 5.41 35.03
CA GLU A 15 -4.62 6.20 35.29
C GLU A 15 -3.40 5.76 34.47
N LYS A 16 -3.26 4.45 34.22
CA LYS A 16 -2.07 3.90 33.53
C LYS A 16 -2.21 3.93 32.00
N PHE A 17 -3.42 3.78 31.51
CA PHE A 17 -3.76 3.78 30.08
C PHE A 17 -4.98 4.68 29.83
N PRO A 18 -4.82 6.00 29.91
CA PRO A 18 -5.92 6.98 29.86
C PRO A 18 -6.58 7.10 28.49
N TYR A 19 -6.07 6.39 27.48
CA TYR A 19 -6.61 6.42 26.13
C TYR A 19 -6.90 5.02 25.60
N ARG A 20 -7.94 4.95 24.78
CA ARG A 20 -8.32 3.80 24.00
C ARG A 20 -8.18 4.13 22.52
N LEU A 21 -7.46 3.28 21.80
CA LEU A 21 -7.23 3.39 20.37
C LEU A 21 -7.97 2.25 19.69
N THR A 22 -8.88 2.58 18.77
CA THR A 22 -9.57 1.60 17.95
C THR A 22 -9.35 1.83 16.46
N ILE A 23 -9.19 0.73 15.72
CA ILE A 23 -9.29 0.71 14.27
C ILE A 23 -10.61 0.01 13.95
N ARG A 24 -11.52 0.72 13.29
CA ARG A 24 -12.88 0.23 12.99
C ARG A 24 -13.11 0.24 11.48
N GLN A 25 -13.85 -0.74 10.98
CA GLN A 25 -14.34 -0.79 9.60
C GLN A 25 -15.85 -1.02 9.66
N GLY A 26 -16.62 0.03 9.35
CA GLY A 26 -18.04 0.08 9.73
C GLY A 26 -18.23 -0.14 11.24
N ASP A 27 -19.13 -1.03 11.61
CA ASP A 27 -19.40 -1.39 13.02
C ASP A 27 -18.38 -2.36 13.61
N LYS A 28 -17.49 -2.91 12.79
CA LYS A 28 -16.53 -3.93 13.20
C LYS A 28 -15.27 -3.28 13.76
N ILE A 29 -14.91 -3.63 14.99
CA ILE A 29 -13.63 -3.26 15.60
C ILE A 29 -12.57 -4.26 15.12
N LEU A 30 -11.62 -3.78 14.31
CA LEU A 30 -10.50 -4.58 13.81
C LEU A 30 -9.41 -4.73 14.89
N LEU A 31 -9.11 -3.64 15.60
CA LEU A 31 -8.10 -3.60 16.65
C LEU A 31 -8.55 -2.63 17.75
N ALA A 32 -8.44 -3.03 19.01
CA ALA A 32 -8.66 -2.17 20.18
C ALA A 32 -7.50 -2.29 21.16
N LEU A 33 -6.91 -1.16 21.51
CA LEU A 33 -5.73 -1.06 22.37
C LEU A 33 -5.95 0.00 23.45
N ARG A 34 -5.55 -0.29 24.68
CA ARG A 34 -5.33 0.70 25.74
C ARG A 34 -3.91 1.23 25.64
N VAL A 35 -3.76 2.55 25.61
CA VAL A 35 -2.50 3.23 25.33
C VAL A 35 -2.26 4.38 26.31
N GLN A 36 -0.98 4.67 26.56
CA GLN A 36 -0.57 5.68 27.54
C GLN A 36 -0.65 7.11 27.02
N ASP A 37 -0.62 7.28 25.69
CA ASP A 37 -0.61 8.59 25.04
C ASP A 37 -1.35 8.51 23.69
N LYS A 38 -1.79 9.68 23.19
CA LYS A 38 -2.50 9.85 21.92
C LYS A 38 -1.60 9.64 20.69
N TRP A 39 -0.29 9.67 20.88
CA TRP A 39 0.73 9.33 19.90
C TRP A 39 2.04 9.03 20.62
N PRO A 40 2.91 8.11 20.16
CA PRO A 40 4.18 7.89 20.83
C PRO A 40 5.06 9.16 20.78
N GLY A 41 5.52 9.60 21.95
CA GLY A 41 6.34 10.80 22.11
C GLY A 41 7.79 10.66 21.61
N GLN A 42 8.73 11.37 22.23
CA GLN A 42 10.13 11.43 21.77
C GLN A 42 10.85 10.08 21.73
N LYS A 43 10.55 9.18 22.69
CA LYS A 43 11.07 7.79 22.70
C LYS A 43 10.60 7.00 21.46
N GLY A 44 9.53 7.47 20.82
CA GLY A 44 9.02 6.99 19.56
C GLY A 44 8.34 5.62 19.62
N ASN A 45 8.15 5.06 20.81
CA ASN A 45 7.29 3.93 21.07
C ASN A 45 6.51 4.06 22.39
N ILE A 46 5.33 3.45 22.45
CA ILE A 46 4.58 3.24 23.70
C ILE A 46 4.11 1.80 23.79
N PHE A 47 4.00 1.30 25.02
CA PHE A 47 3.42 0.00 25.29
C PHE A 47 1.89 0.07 25.22
N CYS A 48 1.28 -0.97 24.69
CA CYS A 48 -0.15 -1.07 24.51
C CYS A 48 -0.66 -2.38 25.13
N ILE A 49 -1.84 -2.31 25.74
CA ILE A 49 -2.57 -3.50 26.19
C ILE A 49 -3.70 -3.74 25.20
N ARG A 50 -3.87 -4.99 24.75
CA ARG A 50 -5.03 -5.35 23.94
C ARG A 50 -6.27 -5.30 24.80
N GLU A 51 -7.30 -4.65 24.28
CA GLU A 51 -8.61 -4.71 24.89
C GLU A 51 -9.32 -5.98 24.37
N GLU A 52 -9.38 -7.01 25.21
CA GLU A 52 -10.18 -8.20 24.93
C GLU A 52 -11.64 -7.98 25.37
N LYS A 53 -12.56 -8.80 24.86
CA LYS A 53 -13.99 -8.77 25.24
C LYS A 53 -14.10 -9.03 26.75
N GLY A 54 -14.22 -7.97 27.55
CA GLY A 54 -14.29 -8.00 29.01
C GLY A 54 -14.73 -6.63 29.56
N GLU A 55 -14.90 -6.55 30.88
CA GLU A 55 -15.33 -5.36 31.63
C GLU A 55 -14.24 -4.28 31.65
N TRP A 56 -14.10 -3.57 30.54
CA TRP A 56 -13.28 -2.35 30.48
C TRP A 56 -14.19 -1.14 30.51
N ASP A 57 -13.77 -0.09 31.23
CA ASP A 57 -14.53 1.15 31.31
C ASP A 57 -14.87 1.67 29.91
N PRO A 58 -16.13 2.03 29.66
CA PRO A 58 -16.52 2.55 28.36
C PRO A 58 -15.74 3.85 28.05
N PRO A 59 -15.49 4.13 26.76
CA PRO A 59 -14.91 5.40 26.36
C PRO A 59 -15.79 6.58 26.81
N LEU A 60 -15.15 7.63 27.30
CA LEU A 60 -15.81 8.84 27.81
C LEU A 60 -16.04 9.86 26.68
N HIS A 61 -14.94 10.28 26.05
CA HIS A 61 -14.96 11.26 24.97
C HIS A 61 -14.03 10.87 23.83
N GLU A 62 -14.51 11.00 22.59
CA GLU A 62 -13.70 10.92 21.39
C GLU A 62 -12.75 12.12 21.31
N ILE A 63 -11.46 11.84 21.12
CA ILE A 63 -10.39 12.83 21.03
C ILE A 63 -9.97 13.03 19.57
N GLU A 64 -9.88 11.94 18.82
CA GLU A 64 -9.41 11.95 17.44
C GLU A 64 -10.13 10.90 16.62
N ARG A 65 -10.49 11.27 15.38
CA ARG A 65 -11.02 10.39 14.35
C ARG A 65 -10.36 10.72 13.02
N VAL A 66 -9.72 9.72 12.40
CA VAL A 66 -8.93 9.88 11.18
C VAL A 66 -9.16 8.67 10.26
N GLN A 67 -9.28 8.91 8.96
CA GLN A 67 -9.35 7.83 7.98
C GLN A 67 -8.02 7.06 7.90
N VAL A 68 -8.11 5.74 7.80
CA VAL A 68 -6.96 4.87 7.55
C VAL A 68 -6.81 4.65 6.04
N ILE A 69 -5.69 5.13 5.50
CA ILE A 69 -5.33 4.97 4.08
C ILE A 69 -4.91 3.52 3.80
N SER A 70 -4.11 2.94 4.70
CA SER A 70 -3.57 1.60 4.47
C SER A 70 -3.27 0.88 5.78
N ILE A 71 -3.64 -0.40 5.80
CA ILE A 71 -3.23 -1.37 6.82
C ILE A 71 -2.48 -2.47 6.10
N LYS A 72 -1.21 -2.68 6.45
CA LYS A 72 -0.40 -3.77 5.90
C LYS A 72 0.35 -4.50 6.99
N ARG A 73 0.36 -5.83 6.91
CA ARG A 73 1.14 -6.68 7.81
C ARG A 73 2.55 -6.88 7.23
N PHE A 74 3.54 -6.79 8.11
CA PHE A 74 4.92 -7.17 7.85
C PHE A 74 5.41 -8.03 9.02
N GLY A 75 5.25 -9.35 8.88
CA GLY A 75 5.51 -10.31 9.94
C GLY A 75 4.77 -10.03 11.23
N LYS A 76 5.50 -9.78 12.31
CA LYS A 76 4.97 -9.43 13.64
C LYS A 76 4.44 -7.99 13.76
N ARG A 77 4.45 -7.23 12.66
CA ARG A 77 4.13 -5.80 12.65
C ARG A 77 2.87 -5.54 11.84
N LEU A 78 2.02 -4.66 12.34
CA LEU A 78 0.90 -4.09 11.60
C LEU A 78 1.23 -2.62 11.30
N ALA A 79 1.61 -2.33 10.06
CA ALA A 79 1.88 -0.98 9.59
C ALA A 79 0.58 -0.27 9.21
N ILE A 80 0.43 0.96 9.70
CA ILE A 80 -0.74 1.80 9.49
C ILE A 80 -0.31 3.12 8.86
N VAL A 81 -1.06 3.55 7.84
CA VAL A 81 -0.96 4.87 7.24
C VAL A 81 -2.29 5.60 7.43
N LEU A 82 -2.24 6.77 8.09
CA LEU A 82 -3.39 7.61 8.41
C LEU A 82 -3.48 8.80 7.45
N ASP A 83 -4.69 9.27 7.21
CA ASP A 83 -4.93 10.45 6.38
C ASP A 83 -4.80 11.77 7.16
N ARG A 84 -3.54 12.13 7.46
CA ARG A 84 -3.18 13.41 8.08
C ARG A 84 -1.78 13.86 7.69
N ALA A 85 -1.49 15.14 7.92
CA ALA A 85 -0.22 15.74 7.50
C ALA A 85 0.98 15.30 8.37
N LYS A 86 0.81 15.27 9.70
CA LYS A 86 1.83 14.88 10.67
C LYS A 86 1.43 13.57 11.34
N ASN A 87 2.40 12.84 11.89
CA ASN A 87 2.14 11.60 12.65
C ASN A 87 1.31 10.58 11.86
N LYS A 88 1.59 10.45 10.56
CA LYS A 88 0.72 9.68 9.66
C LYS A 88 1.14 8.23 9.44
N ARG A 89 2.35 7.84 9.86
CA ARG A 89 2.90 6.48 9.68
C ARG A 89 3.35 5.92 11.02
N CYS A 90 2.83 4.75 11.36
CA CYS A 90 3.23 4.01 12.54
C CYS A 90 3.11 2.51 12.31
N ASP A 91 3.60 1.72 13.25
CA ASP A 91 3.22 0.32 13.33
C ASP A 91 2.89 -0.11 14.75
N PHE A 92 2.21 -1.26 14.84
CA PHE A 92 2.07 -2.02 16.07
C PHE A 92 2.91 -3.28 15.95
N LEU A 93 3.88 -3.44 16.84
CA LEU A 93 4.69 -4.65 16.97
C LEU A 93 4.05 -5.57 18.01
N PHE A 94 3.67 -6.77 17.60
CA PHE A 94 3.10 -7.80 18.46
C PHE A 94 4.18 -8.82 18.79
N LEU A 95 4.46 -9.01 20.08
CA LEU A 95 5.44 -9.97 20.58
C LEU A 95 4.78 -10.93 21.54
N THR A 96 5.18 -12.19 21.49
CA THR A 96 4.83 -13.19 22.48
C THR A 96 6.05 -13.44 23.37
N LYS A 97 5.86 -13.39 24.69
CA LYS A 97 6.90 -13.61 25.69
C LYS A 97 6.46 -14.71 26.66
N LYS A 98 7.39 -15.58 27.05
CA LYS A 98 7.16 -16.52 28.14
C LYS A 98 7.12 -15.77 29.47
N TYR A 99 6.23 -16.15 30.37
CA TYR A 99 6.30 -15.66 31.74
C TYR A 99 7.60 -16.15 32.38
N LYS A 100 8.24 -15.30 33.19
CA LYS A 100 9.45 -15.68 33.92
C LYS A 100 9.15 -16.55 35.16
N THR A 101 7.94 -16.42 35.69
CA THR A 101 7.55 -16.92 37.01
C THR A 101 6.44 -17.97 36.98
N ARG A 102 5.84 -18.22 35.82
CA ARG A 102 4.79 -19.24 35.64
C ARG A 102 4.89 -19.87 34.27
N GLU A 103 4.31 -21.04 34.11
CA GLU A 103 4.11 -21.60 32.77
C GLU A 103 3.10 -20.76 31.99
N GLY A 104 3.35 -20.62 30.68
CA GLY A 104 2.52 -19.87 29.75
C GLY A 104 3.23 -18.68 29.10
N GLU A 105 2.49 -17.98 28.26
CA GLU A 105 2.98 -16.86 27.45
C GLU A 105 2.06 -15.64 27.58
N TYR A 106 2.58 -14.45 27.30
CA TYR A 106 1.83 -13.20 27.25
C TYR A 106 2.18 -12.36 26.03
N GLU A 107 1.20 -11.59 25.57
CA GLU A 107 1.34 -10.64 24.47
C GLU A 107 1.93 -9.32 24.98
N GLN A 108 2.88 -8.77 24.22
CA GLN A 108 3.33 -7.39 24.35
C GLN A 108 3.10 -6.68 23.02
N ILE A 109 2.37 -5.57 23.08
CA ILE A 109 2.13 -4.72 21.91
C ILE A 109 2.89 -3.42 22.09
N PHE A 110 3.64 -3.01 21.07
CA PHE A 110 4.29 -1.71 21.04
C PHE A 110 3.83 -0.91 19.84
N TRP A 111 3.23 0.25 20.08
CA TRP A 111 2.95 1.23 19.05
C TRP A 111 4.19 2.08 18.81
N ARG A 112 4.71 2.12 17.58
CA ARG A 112 5.95 2.80 17.22
C ARG A 112 5.77 3.76 16.06
N THR A 113 6.50 4.86 16.10
CA THR A 113 6.51 5.88 15.04
C THR A 113 7.45 5.52 13.90
N GLU A 114 7.21 6.06 12.71
CA GLU A 114 8.18 6.00 11.61
C GLU A 114 9.58 6.47 12.01
N LYS A 115 9.69 7.52 12.83
CA LYS A 115 10.97 8.04 13.33
C LYS A 115 11.74 6.98 14.13
N ALA A 116 11.09 6.35 15.12
CA ALA A 116 11.72 5.29 15.91
C ALA A 116 12.15 4.08 15.07
N LEU A 117 11.38 3.76 14.02
CA LEU A 117 11.73 2.68 13.10
C LEU A 117 12.97 3.00 12.25
N ARG A 118 13.24 4.27 11.95
CA ARG A 118 14.44 4.71 11.24
C ARG A 118 15.67 4.73 12.15
N GLU A 119 15.49 5.18 13.39
CA GLU A 119 16.60 5.31 14.37
C GLU A 119 17.04 3.96 14.94
N ARG A 120 16.10 3.01 15.12
CA ARG A 120 16.45 1.64 15.51
C ARG A 120 16.72 0.78 14.29
N THR A 121 17.98 0.61 13.94
CA THR A 121 18.43 -0.34 12.91
C THR A 121 18.36 -1.77 13.47
N PRO A 122 17.46 -2.64 12.97
CA PRO A 122 17.43 -4.03 13.39
C PRO A 122 18.71 -4.74 12.95
N ARG A 123 19.22 -5.69 13.76
CA ARG A 123 20.39 -6.52 13.38
C ARG A 123 20.12 -7.33 12.10
N VAL A 124 18.88 -7.75 11.90
CA VAL A 124 18.43 -8.42 10.67
C VAL A 124 17.72 -7.40 9.78
N LYS A 125 18.33 -7.07 8.64
CA LYS A 125 17.82 -6.03 7.72
C LYS A 125 16.66 -6.50 6.83
N LEU A 126 16.52 -7.81 6.64
CA LEU A 126 15.49 -8.42 5.78
C LEU A 126 14.62 -9.38 6.59
N SER A 127 13.30 -9.20 6.54
CA SER A 127 12.34 -10.10 7.20
C SER A 127 12.12 -11.41 6.42
N THR A 128 12.63 -11.52 5.19
CA THR A 128 12.35 -12.60 4.24
C THR A 128 13.54 -13.54 4.05
N TYR A 129 14.36 -13.77 5.08
CA TYR A 129 15.46 -14.71 4.98
C TYR A 129 14.93 -16.15 5.02
N TYR A 130 15.02 -16.86 3.90
CA TYR A 130 14.73 -18.29 3.81
C TYR A 130 16.05 -19.08 3.78
N ALA A 131 16.19 -20.05 4.69
CA ALA A 131 17.35 -20.92 4.80
C ALA A 131 17.09 -22.38 4.35
N GLY A 132 15.88 -22.66 3.84
CA GLY A 132 15.50 -24.00 3.38
C GLY A 132 15.74 -24.22 1.89
N GLN A 133 15.42 -25.43 1.41
CA GLN A 133 15.44 -25.77 -0.01
C GLN A 133 14.10 -25.43 -0.65
N LEU A 134 14.12 -24.80 -1.84
CA LEU A 134 12.91 -24.51 -2.61
C LEU A 134 12.55 -25.69 -3.49
N ASN A 135 11.24 -25.96 -3.65
CA ASN A 135 10.72 -26.88 -4.65
C ASN A 135 10.28 -26.08 -5.88
N ILE A 136 10.99 -26.26 -6.99
CA ILE A 136 10.78 -25.49 -8.22
C ILE A 136 10.38 -26.47 -9.33
N ALA A 137 9.16 -26.31 -9.84
CA ALA A 137 8.72 -26.98 -11.04
C ALA A 137 9.17 -26.17 -12.27
N ILE A 138 9.69 -26.88 -13.27
CA ILE A 138 10.16 -26.33 -14.54
C ILE A 138 9.26 -26.92 -15.62
N ASP A 139 8.68 -26.05 -16.45
CA ASP A 139 7.83 -26.50 -17.54
C ASP A 139 8.57 -27.46 -18.48
N THR A 140 7.89 -28.50 -18.94
CA THR A 140 8.46 -29.49 -19.87
C THR A 140 8.79 -28.91 -21.25
N GLY A 141 8.08 -27.87 -21.68
CA GLY A 141 8.29 -27.15 -22.93
C GLY A 141 9.51 -26.22 -22.90
N GLU A 142 10.00 -25.84 -21.72
CA GLU A 142 11.17 -24.98 -21.58
C GLU A 142 12.45 -25.73 -22.03
N ARG A 143 12.96 -25.39 -23.22
CA ARG A 143 14.08 -26.12 -23.84
C ARG A 143 15.40 -25.89 -23.13
N TYR A 144 15.60 -24.67 -22.64
CA TYR A 144 16.85 -24.24 -22.01
C TYR A 144 16.57 -23.73 -20.60
N PRO A 145 16.24 -24.63 -19.65
CA PRO A 145 15.83 -24.21 -18.32
C PRO A 145 16.99 -23.63 -17.52
N TRP A 146 16.70 -22.65 -16.67
CA TRP A 146 17.61 -22.21 -15.64
C TRP A 146 17.94 -23.36 -14.69
N ARG A 147 19.12 -23.27 -14.08
CA ARG A 147 19.54 -24.17 -13.01
C ARG A 147 19.45 -23.40 -11.70
N PHE A 148 18.86 -24.03 -10.68
CA PHE A 148 18.72 -23.48 -9.34
C PHE A 148 19.56 -24.31 -8.36
N PRO A 149 20.84 -23.97 -8.14
CA PRO A 149 21.69 -24.71 -7.22
C PRO A 149 21.10 -24.74 -5.80
N GLY A 150 21.15 -25.90 -5.15
CA GLY A 150 20.64 -26.07 -3.78
C GLY A 150 19.11 -26.10 -3.66
N CYS A 151 18.37 -26.13 -4.77
CA CYS A 151 16.92 -26.32 -4.80
C CYS A 151 16.55 -27.72 -5.28
N HIS A 152 15.37 -28.20 -4.91
CA HIS A 152 14.76 -29.36 -5.53
C HIS A 152 14.05 -28.90 -6.80
N THR A 153 14.45 -29.44 -7.95
CA THR A 153 13.85 -29.07 -9.24
C THR A 153 13.20 -30.29 -9.90
N GLU A 154 11.95 -30.15 -10.32
CA GLU A 154 11.23 -31.17 -11.09
C GLU A 154 10.80 -30.65 -12.46
N ARG A 155 10.78 -31.53 -13.47
CA ARG A 155 10.21 -31.22 -14.79
C ARG A 155 8.78 -31.70 -14.82
N ARG A 156 7.83 -30.81 -15.09
CA ARG A 156 6.41 -31.15 -15.26
C ARG A 156 5.72 -30.18 -16.19
N LYS A 157 4.59 -30.57 -16.76
CA LYS A 157 3.76 -29.64 -17.52
C LYS A 157 3.12 -28.63 -16.57
N LEU A 158 3.41 -27.35 -16.78
CA LEU A 158 2.77 -26.26 -16.04
C LEU A 158 1.50 -25.81 -16.77
N PRO A 159 0.49 -25.31 -16.03
CA PRO A 159 -0.68 -24.69 -16.64
C PRO A 159 -0.32 -23.38 -17.36
N VAL A 160 0.61 -22.60 -16.81
CA VAL A 160 1.13 -21.35 -17.37
C VAL A 160 2.52 -21.06 -16.79
N GLY A 161 3.33 -20.29 -17.52
CA GLY A 161 4.69 -19.92 -17.12
C GLY A 161 5.71 -21.03 -17.37
N ASP A 162 6.99 -20.68 -17.26
CA ASP A 162 8.10 -21.60 -17.46
C ASP A 162 8.62 -22.19 -16.14
N TYR A 163 8.40 -21.48 -15.03
CA TYR A 163 8.84 -21.89 -13.70
C TYR A 163 7.73 -21.67 -12.68
N ALA A 164 7.56 -22.60 -11.76
CA ALA A 164 6.63 -22.46 -10.65
C ALA A 164 7.28 -22.84 -9.32
N LEU A 165 6.96 -22.08 -8.28
CA LEU A 165 7.28 -22.43 -6.90
C LEU A 165 6.16 -23.32 -6.36
N ILE A 166 6.52 -24.52 -5.89
CA ILE A 166 5.58 -25.52 -5.39
C ILE A 166 5.73 -25.68 -3.87
N GLU A 167 4.60 -25.78 -3.17
CA GLU A 167 4.54 -26.13 -1.76
C GLU A 167 3.22 -26.85 -1.48
N ASP A 168 3.26 -27.98 -0.77
CA ASP A 168 2.10 -28.85 -0.51
C ASP A 168 1.28 -29.15 -1.78
N ASP A 169 1.98 -29.49 -2.87
CA ASP A 169 1.43 -29.75 -4.21
C ASP A 169 0.62 -28.60 -4.84
N LYS A 170 0.78 -27.37 -4.33
CA LYS A 170 0.13 -26.17 -4.86
C LYS A 170 1.14 -25.21 -5.46
N ILE A 171 0.73 -24.54 -6.52
CA ILE A 171 1.50 -23.45 -7.14
C ILE A 171 1.37 -22.21 -6.25
N ILE A 172 2.48 -21.76 -5.68
CA ILE A 172 2.57 -20.55 -4.86
C ILE A 172 2.90 -19.34 -5.72
N ALA A 173 3.72 -19.53 -6.76
CA ALA A 173 4.14 -18.49 -7.67
C ALA A 173 4.47 -19.07 -9.05
N VAL A 174 4.34 -18.25 -10.09
CA VAL A 174 4.67 -18.58 -11.47
C VAL A 174 5.55 -17.50 -12.09
N VAL A 175 6.48 -17.91 -12.94
CA VAL A 175 7.38 -17.03 -13.67
C VAL A 175 7.43 -17.43 -15.13
N GLU A 176 7.09 -16.48 -16.01
CA GLU A 176 7.33 -16.55 -17.44
C GLU A 176 8.71 -15.97 -17.74
N ARG A 177 9.53 -16.71 -18.50
CA ARG A 177 10.85 -16.27 -18.95
C ARG A 177 10.73 -15.76 -20.39
N LYS A 178 11.23 -14.56 -20.65
CA LYS A 178 11.34 -14.03 -22.02
C LYS A 178 12.75 -13.54 -22.31
N THR A 179 13.27 -13.90 -23.48
CA THR A 179 14.49 -13.30 -24.02
C THR A 179 14.17 -11.95 -24.68
N TYR A 180 15.19 -11.14 -24.96
CA TYR A 180 15.06 -9.90 -25.74
C TYR A 180 14.26 -10.12 -27.04
N ASP A 181 14.68 -11.11 -27.84
CA ASP A 181 14.07 -11.41 -29.13
C ASP A 181 12.63 -11.91 -28.99
N ASN A 182 12.33 -12.68 -27.94
CA ASN A 182 10.96 -13.10 -27.68
C ASN A 182 10.06 -11.90 -27.38
N VAL A 183 10.49 -10.96 -26.53
CA VAL A 183 9.71 -9.75 -26.22
C VAL A 183 9.45 -8.92 -27.48
N LEU A 184 10.48 -8.68 -28.30
CA LEU A 184 10.30 -7.97 -29.58
C LEU A 184 9.30 -8.70 -30.48
N SER A 185 9.38 -10.03 -30.53
CA SER A 185 8.42 -10.81 -31.31
C SER A 185 6.98 -10.72 -30.76
N GLU A 186 6.79 -10.58 -29.45
CA GLU A 186 5.46 -10.39 -28.85
C GLU A 186 4.87 -9.02 -29.16
N PHE A 187 5.69 -7.98 -29.36
CA PHE A 187 5.16 -6.66 -29.72
C PHE A 187 4.35 -6.67 -31.04
N GLY A 188 4.71 -7.55 -31.98
CA GLY A 188 3.96 -7.74 -33.22
C GLY A 188 2.66 -8.53 -33.05
N ARG A 189 2.47 -9.14 -31.87
CA ARG A 189 1.31 -9.98 -31.50
C ARG A 189 0.71 -9.49 -30.17
N MET A 190 0.72 -8.19 -29.94
CA MET A 190 0.42 -7.57 -28.65
C MET A 190 -0.89 -8.06 -28.04
N SER A 191 -1.98 -8.14 -28.82
CA SER A 191 -3.28 -8.63 -28.34
C SER A 191 -3.25 -10.08 -27.86
N ALA A 192 -2.49 -10.96 -28.52
CA ALA A 192 -2.30 -12.35 -28.06
C ALA A 192 -1.42 -12.38 -26.81
N PHE A 193 -0.40 -11.53 -26.75
CA PHE A 193 0.46 -11.42 -25.58
C PHE A 193 -0.31 -10.94 -24.35
N HIS A 194 -1.22 -9.95 -24.49
CA HIS A 194 -2.10 -9.55 -23.40
C HIS A 194 -2.96 -10.71 -22.87
N HIS A 195 -3.48 -11.58 -23.74
CA HIS A 195 -4.21 -12.77 -23.29
C HIS A 195 -3.33 -13.72 -22.49
N GLN A 196 -2.09 -13.98 -22.95
CA GLN A 196 -1.12 -14.81 -22.21
C GLN A 196 -0.81 -14.21 -20.83
N LEU A 197 -0.57 -12.89 -20.77
CA LEU A 197 -0.29 -12.19 -19.52
C LEU A 197 -1.49 -12.15 -18.57
N ASN A 198 -2.72 -12.11 -19.08
CA ASN A 198 -3.94 -12.22 -18.26
C ASN A 198 -4.04 -13.59 -17.59
N GLU A 199 -3.76 -14.67 -18.33
CA GLU A 199 -3.72 -16.03 -17.74
C GLU A 199 -2.65 -16.13 -16.67
N LEU A 200 -1.44 -15.63 -16.94
CA LEU A 200 -0.35 -15.60 -15.96
C LEU A 200 -0.72 -14.78 -14.70
N SER A 201 -1.39 -13.64 -14.89
CA SER A 201 -1.82 -12.74 -13.82
C SER A 201 -2.94 -13.30 -12.93
N SER A 202 -3.59 -14.40 -13.34
CA SER A 202 -4.55 -15.11 -12.48
C SER A 202 -3.90 -15.69 -11.21
N TYR A 203 -2.58 -15.88 -11.24
CA TYR A 203 -1.81 -16.32 -10.09
C TYR A 203 -1.37 -15.12 -9.25
N LYS A 204 -1.62 -15.21 -7.94
CA LYS A 204 -1.34 -14.15 -6.96
C LYS A 204 0.10 -13.62 -7.02
N ASN A 205 1.07 -14.53 -7.20
CA ASN A 205 2.48 -14.19 -7.30
C ASN A 205 2.97 -14.59 -8.70
N SER A 206 2.79 -13.69 -9.66
CA SER A 206 3.15 -13.90 -11.06
C SER A 206 4.18 -12.87 -11.52
N ALA A 207 5.13 -13.31 -12.33
CA ALA A 207 6.12 -12.42 -12.92
C ALA A 207 6.51 -12.80 -14.35
N VAL A 208 6.86 -11.79 -15.14
CA VAL A 208 7.57 -11.93 -16.42
C VAL A 208 8.99 -11.43 -16.20
N VAL A 209 9.96 -12.32 -16.40
CA VAL A 209 11.38 -12.03 -16.22
C VAL A 209 12.04 -11.98 -17.59
N ILE A 210 12.45 -10.77 -17.97
CA ILE A 210 13.03 -10.47 -19.27
C ILE A 210 14.55 -10.49 -19.16
N GLU A 211 15.20 -11.34 -19.94
CA GLU A 211 16.67 -11.48 -20.01
C GLU A 211 17.33 -10.38 -20.85
N ALA A 212 16.98 -9.12 -20.59
CA ALA A 212 17.52 -7.95 -21.26
C ALA A 212 17.47 -6.74 -20.33
N ASN A 213 18.28 -5.71 -20.60
CA ASN A 213 18.14 -4.44 -19.89
C ASN A 213 17.00 -3.64 -20.52
N TYR A 214 16.31 -2.83 -19.71
CA TYR A 214 15.31 -1.89 -20.23
C TYR A 214 15.90 -1.01 -21.34
N SER A 215 17.13 -0.52 -21.15
CA SER A 215 17.85 0.31 -22.13
C SER A 215 18.03 -0.34 -23.50
N ASP A 216 18.02 -1.68 -23.58
CA ASP A 216 18.25 -2.38 -24.84
C ASP A 216 17.09 -2.20 -25.83
N PHE A 217 15.88 -1.90 -25.34
CA PHE A 217 14.68 -1.63 -26.14
C PHE A 217 14.61 -0.20 -26.70
N PHE A 218 15.67 0.59 -26.54
CA PHE A 218 15.75 1.98 -27.02
C PHE A 218 16.96 2.22 -27.93
N LYS A 219 17.75 1.18 -28.16
CA LYS A 219 18.98 1.23 -28.95
C LYS A 219 18.66 0.90 -30.40
N GLU A 220 18.79 1.87 -31.30
CA GLU A 220 18.47 1.71 -32.73
C GLU A 220 19.29 0.58 -33.37
N ASP A 221 20.55 0.41 -32.97
CA ASP A 221 21.43 -0.66 -33.44
C ASP A 221 20.97 -2.07 -33.02
N LYS A 222 20.14 -2.16 -31.97
CA LYS A 222 19.57 -3.42 -31.48
C LYS A 222 18.15 -3.69 -31.98
N LEU A 223 17.44 -2.67 -32.46
CA LEU A 223 16.05 -2.77 -32.88
C LEU A 223 15.98 -2.92 -34.40
N ARG A 224 15.69 -4.15 -34.87
CA ARG A 224 15.63 -4.43 -36.31
C ARG A 224 14.31 -4.05 -36.98
N TYR A 225 13.21 -4.09 -36.23
CA TYR A 225 11.85 -4.02 -36.79
C TYR A 225 10.99 -2.89 -36.20
N TYR A 226 11.40 -2.33 -35.06
CA TYR A 226 10.63 -1.36 -34.31
C TYR A 226 11.47 -0.12 -34.02
N THR A 227 10.81 1.02 -33.90
CA THR A 227 11.48 2.23 -33.43
C THR A 227 11.57 2.22 -31.89
N PRO A 228 12.58 2.89 -31.30
CA PRO A 228 12.64 3.10 -29.85
C PRO A 228 11.32 3.65 -29.26
N SER A 229 10.67 4.56 -29.99
CA SER A 229 9.39 5.16 -29.59
C SER A 229 8.26 4.14 -29.52
N PHE A 230 8.17 3.22 -30.48
CA PHE A 230 7.18 2.15 -30.46
C PHE A 230 7.45 1.18 -29.30
N SER A 231 8.70 0.74 -29.11
CA SER A 231 9.07 -0.14 -28.00
C SER A 231 8.78 0.49 -26.63
N ALA A 232 9.00 1.80 -26.48
CA ALA A 232 8.62 2.56 -25.29
C ALA A 232 7.13 2.43 -24.96
N LYS A 233 6.28 2.67 -25.97
CA LYS A 233 4.82 2.63 -25.84
C LYS A 233 4.33 1.22 -25.56
N ALA A 234 4.86 0.23 -26.27
CA ALA A 234 4.55 -1.18 -26.07
C ALA A 234 4.84 -1.62 -24.63
N ILE A 235 6.02 -1.30 -24.09
CA ILE A 235 6.35 -1.64 -22.69
C ILE A 235 5.43 -0.89 -21.73
N ALA A 236 5.17 0.41 -21.96
CA ALA A 236 4.27 1.18 -21.10
C ALA A 236 2.85 0.61 -21.07
N GLU A 237 2.34 0.14 -22.22
CA GLU A 237 1.05 -0.53 -22.34
C GLU A 237 0.98 -1.81 -21.50
N LEU A 238 2.05 -2.62 -21.48
CA LEU A 238 2.11 -3.81 -20.62
C LEU A 238 1.94 -3.45 -19.14
N TYR A 239 2.63 -2.42 -18.64
CA TYR A 239 2.50 -1.98 -17.24
C TYR A 239 1.13 -1.35 -16.95
N ALA A 240 0.57 -0.61 -17.90
CA ALA A 240 -0.73 0.06 -17.73
C ALA A 240 -1.89 -0.95 -17.71
N LEU A 241 -1.84 -1.97 -18.57
CA LEU A 241 -2.90 -2.98 -18.71
C LEU A 241 -2.73 -4.17 -17.75
N HIS A 242 -1.53 -4.41 -17.21
CA HIS A 242 -1.26 -5.47 -16.24
C HIS A 242 -0.63 -4.94 -14.94
N PRO A 243 -1.29 -4.02 -14.21
CA PRO A 243 -0.68 -3.33 -13.05
C PRO A 243 -0.35 -4.25 -11.87
N GLY A 244 -0.98 -5.43 -11.79
CA GLY A 244 -0.69 -6.44 -10.77
C GLY A 244 0.46 -7.40 -11.13
N LEU A 245 0.89 -7.42 -12.41
CA LEU A 245 1.90 -8.34 -12.90
C LEU A 245 3.30 -7.77 -12.67
N THR A 246 4.19 -8.58 -12.09
CA THR A 246 5.58 -8.16 -11.92
C THR A 246 6.34 -8.33 -13.22
N ILE A 247 6.70 -7.25 -13.89
CA ILE A 247 7.56 -7.29 -15.08
C ILE A 247 8.95 -6.76 -14.70
N ILE A 248 9.98 -7.56 -14.92
CA ILE A 248 11.38 -7.21 -14.58
C ILE A 248 12.31 -7.37 -15.78
N PHE A 249 13.12 -6.34 -16.01
CA PHE A 249 14.23 -6.36 -16.97
C PHE A 249 15.50 -6.75 -16.23
N ALA A 250 15.80 -8.05 -16.20
CA ALA A 250 16.87 -8.61 -15.38
C ALA A 250 18.26 -8.49 -16.03
N GLY A 251 18.36 -7.97 -17.25
CA GLY A 251 19.64 -7.77 -17.94
C GLY A 251 20.14 -9.00 -18.68
N ASN A 252 20.32 -10.13 -18.00
CA ASN A 252 20.77 -11.37 -18.61
C ASN A 252 20.24 -12.62 -17.89
N ARG A 253 20.46 -13.79 -18.52
CA ARG A 253 20.04 -15.10 -18.02
C ARG A 253 20.44 -15.39 -16.57
N LYS A 254 21.67 -15.06 -16.15
CA LYS A 254 22.17 -15.33 -14.79
C LYS A 254 21.42 -14.49 -13.76
N LEU A 255 21.22 -13.21 -14.07
CA LEU A 255 20.50 -12.28 -13.20
C LEU A 255 19.00 -12.57 -13.15
N ALA A 256 18.40 -13.02 -14.26
CA ALA A 256 17.02 -13.46 -14.33
C ALA A 256 16.76 -14.67 -13.42
N MET A 257 17.66 -15.66 -13.45
CA MET A 257 17.62 -16.81 -12.53
C MET A 257 17.78 -16.37 -11.07
N GLU A 258 18.78 -15.53 -10.76
CA GLU A 258 19.00 -15.06 -9.38
C GLU A 258 17.78 -14.27 -8.86
N TRP A 259 17.21 -13.38 -9.67
CA TRP A 259 16.01 -12.63 -9.29
C TRP A 259 14.85 -13.58 -9.01
N THR A 260 14.63 -14.59 -9.87
CA THR A 260 13.58 -15.59 -9.70
C THR A 260 13.78 -16.40 -8.42
N PHE A 261 15.02 -16.84 -8.15
CA PHE A 261 15.38 -17.56 -6.93
C PHE A 261 15.08 -16.71 -5.68
N ARG A 262 15.47 -15.43 -5.67
CA ARG A 262 15.21 -14.52 -4.54
C ARG A 262 13.74 -14.19 -4.37
N PHE A 263 13.01 -14.04 -5.47
CA PHE A 263 11.56 -13.85 -5.46
C PHE A 263 10.87 -15.03 -4.80
N PHE A 264 11.15 -16.26 -5.25
CA PHE A 264 10.61 -17.48 -4.64
C PHE A 264 11.03 -17.65 -3.18
N SER A 265 12.30 -17.40 -2.85
CA SER A 265 12.79 -17.44 -1.46
C SER A 265 12.03 -16.49 -0.55
N ALA A 266 11.78 -15.26 -1.03
CA ALA A 266 11.08 -14.26 -0.25
C ALA A 266 9.60 -14.61 -0.02
N LEU A 267 8.95 -15.25 -1.01
CA LEU A 267 7.57 -15.71 -0.88
C LEU A 267 7.43 -16.84 0.14
N ILE A 268 8.32 -17.84 0.12
CA ILE A 268 8.30 -18.89 1.14
C ILE A 268 8.60 -18.31 2.52
N ALA A 269 9.61 -17.43 2.65
CA ALA A 269 9.88 -16.78 3.93
C ALA A 269 8.67 -15.99 4.45
N HIS A 270 7.99 -15.27 3.56
CA HIS A 270 6.78 -14.52 3.92
C HIS A 270 5.61 -15.43 4.31
N LYS A 271 5.46 -16.60 3.68
CA LYS A 271 4.41 -17.57 4.02
C LYS A 271 4.71 -18.31 5.33
N ALA A 272 5.98 -18.65 5.56
CA ALA A 272 6.45 -19.27 6.80
C ALA A 272 6.46 -18.30 8.00
N ASP A 273 6.36 -16.99 7.76
CA ASP A 273 6.16 -15.99 8.80
C ASP A 273 4.73 -16.11 9.37
N THR A 274 4.57 -17.02 10.33
CA THR A 274 3.29 -17.28 10.99
C THR A 274 2.82 -16.00 11.70
N PRO A 275 1.65 -15.45 11.33
CA PRO A 275 1.08 -14.32 12.04
C PRO A 275 0.89 -14.65 13.50
N HIS A 276 1.15 -13.66 14.37
CA HIS A 276 0.46 -13.65 15.65
C HIS A 276 -1.05 -13.73 15.33
N MET A 277 -1.78 -14.71 15.86
CA MET A 277 -3.16 -15.04 15.45
C MET A 277 -4.05 -13.80 15.36
N LYS A 278 -3.88 -12.87 16.30
CA LYS A 278 -4.63 -11.61 16.37
C LYS A 278 -4.29 -10.60 15.27
N VAL A 279 -3.09 -10.64 14.68
CA VAL A 279 -2.74 -9.82 13.50
C VAL A 279 -3.34 -10.44 12.24
N ALA A 280 -3.39 -11.78 12.14
CA ALA A 280 -4.12 -12.44 11.06
C ALA A 280 -5.60 -12.08 11.09
N GLU A 281 -6.23 -12.16 12.26
CA GLU A 281 -7.64 -11.76 12.46
C GLU A 281 -7.89 -10.32 12.00
N VAL A 282 -7.01 -9.37 12.36
CA VAL A 282 -7.12 -7.96 11.90
C VAL A 282 -7.07 -7.85 10.38
N ILE A 283 -6.14 -8.55 9.73
CA ILE A 283 -5.95 -8.49 8.27
C ILE A 283 -7.07 -9.19 7.51
N GLU A 284 -7.46 -10.37 7.96
CA GLU A 284 -8.59 -11.13 7.41
C GLU A 284 -9.89 -10.32 7.52
N ASN A 285 -10.09 -9.67 8.66
CA ASN A 285 -11.25 -8.82 8.88
C ASN A 285 -11.23 -7.53 8.04
N TYR A 286 -10.04 -6.99 7.74
CA TYR A 286 -9.86 -5.78 6.93
C TYR A 286 -10.09 -6.00 5.43
N GLY A 287 -9.67 -7.15 4.91
CA GLY A 287 -9.75 -7.46 3.48
C GLY A 287 -8.70 -6.74 2.62
N LEU A 288 -9.01 -6.54 1.32
CA LEU A 288 -8.12 -5.79 0.42
C LEU A 288 -8.16 -4.30 0.76
N PRO A 289 -7.00 -3.62 0.86
CA PRO A 289 -6.99 -2.16 1.04
C PRO A 289 -7.73 -1.49 -0.13
N PRO A 290 -8.44 -0.36 0.13
CA PRO A 290 -9.18 0.33 -0.92
C PRO A 290 -8.23 0.80 -2.03
N ASP A 291 -8.65 0.62 -3.29
CA ASP A 291 -7.95 1.14 -4.46
C ASP A 291 -7.93 2.67 -4.36
N THR A 292 -6.79 3.24 -3.98
CA THR A 292 -6.71 4.64 -3.60
C THR A 292 -6.55 5.48 -4.87
N GLN A 293 -7.66 5.76 -5.56
CA GLN A 293 -7.67 6.68 -6.70
C GLN A 293 -7.80 8.12 -6.21
N GLY A 294 -6.66 8.81 -6.07
CA GLY A 294 -6.63 10.15 -5.49
C GLY A 294 -6.79 10.12 -3.97
N GLY A 295 -6.11 11.04 -3.28
CA GLY A 295 -6.23 11.20 -1.83
C GLY A 295 -7.31 12.20 -1.47
N ILE A 296 -7.78 12.16 -0.23
CA ILE A 296 -8.86 13.03 0.27
C ILE A 296 -8.59 14.52 0.02
N PHE A 297 -7.32 14.92 -0.04
CA PHE A 297 -6.91 16.27 -0.42
C PHE A 297 -7.40 16.68 -1.82
N PHE A 298 -7.26 15.80 -2.81
CA PHE A 298 -7.72 16.03 -4.18
C PHE A 298 -9.24 15.91 -4.29
N ASP A 299 -9.86 15.01 -3.53
CA ASP A 299 -11.31 14.86 -3.49
C ASP A 299 -11.96 16.13 -2.94
N ILE A 300 -11.51 16.63 -1.78
CA ILE A 300 -11.99 17.90 -1.23
C ILE A 300 -11.74 19.03 -2.22
N LYS A 301 -10.56 19.08 -2.86
CA LYS A 301 -10.23 20.12 -3.84
C LYS A 301 -11.19 20.08 -5.05
N LYS A 302 -11.50 18.89 -5.57
CA LYS A 302 -12.43 18.68 -6.69
C LYS A 302 -13.87 19.00 -6.30
N THR A 303 -14.33 18.53 -5.14
CA THR A 303 -15.68 18.77 -4.62
C THR A 303 -15.87 20.25 -4.28
N ILE A 304 -14.87 20.92 -3.71
CA ILE A 304 -14.93 22.38 -3.53
C ILE A 304 -15.07 23.06 -4.89
N LYS A 305 -14.26 22.72 -5.90
CA LYS A 305 -14.36 23.35 -7.24
C LYS A 305 -15.74 23.13 -7.88
N ASN A 306 -16.23 21.90 -7.87
CA ASN A 306 -17.33 21.49 -8.74
C ASN A 306 -18.70 21.42 -8.06
N GLU A 307 -18.75 21.07 -6.77
CA GLU A 307 -20.00 20.71 -6.08
C GLU A 307 -20.40 21.71 -4.99
N PHE A 308 -19.45 22.35 -4.31
CA PHE A 308 -19.77 23.31 -3.25
C PHE A 308 -20.46 24.56 -3.81
N PRO A 309 -21.33 25.23 -3.03
CA PRO A 309 -21.87 26.53 -3.40
C PRO A 309 -20.75 27.59 -3.52
N ASN A 310 -21.07 28.72 -4.17
CA ASN A 310 -20.12 29.83 -4.34
C ASN A 310 -19.62 30.38 -3.00
N VAL A 311 -20.46 30.35 -1.97
CA VAL A 311 -20.09 30.71 -0.60
C VAL A 311 -20.26 29.47 0.26
N PHE A 312 -19.20 29.08 0.97
CA PHE A 312 -19.21 27.91 1.83
C PHE A 312 -18.33 28.11 3.06
N SER A 313 -18.64 27.36 4.10
CA SER A 313 -17.92 27.38 5.36
C SER A 313 -17.05 26.14 5.54
N ARG A 314 -16.20 26.21 6.55
CA ARG A 314 -15.40 25.07 6.99
C ARG A 314 -16.27 23.94 7.55
N SER A 315 -17.41 24.28 8.15
CA SER A 315 -18.39 23.33 8.66
C SER A 315 -19.04 22.54 7.53
N ASP A 316 -19.29 23.17 6.38
CA ASP A 316 -19.87 22.50 5.21
C ASP A 316 -18.91 21.44 4.65
N ILE A 317 -17.60 21.73 4.64
CA ILE A 317 -16.56 20.74 4.30
C ILE A 317 -16.56 19.60 5.29
N LYS A 318 -16.63 19.87 6.59
CA LYS A 318 -16.73 18.82 7.62
C LYS A 318 -18.03 18.02 7.50
N GLN A 319 -19.14 18.62 7.11
CA GLN A 319 -20.39 17.89 6.94
C GLN A 319 -20.31 16.91 5.77
N ARG A 320 -19.68 17.32 4.66
CA ARG A 320 -19.47 16.48 3.48
C ARG A 320 -18.36 15.45 3.68
N PHE A 321 -17.33 15.81 4.44
CA PHE A 321 -16.15 14.99 4.72
C PHE A 321 -15.92 14.88 6.25
N PRO A 322 -16.77 14.14 6.96
CA PRO A 322 -16.79 14.12 8.44
C PRO A 322 -15.51 13.60 9.08
N ASN A 323 -14.77 12.74 8.37
CA ASN A 323 -13.60 12.05 8.90
C ASN A 323 -12.26 12.74 8.54
N VAL A 324 -12.33 13.94 7.94
CA VAL A 324 -11.14 14.67 7.50
C VAL A 324 -10.58 15.55 8.60
N SER A 325 -9.26 15.45 8.82
CA SER A 325 -8.58 16.29 9.79
C SER A 325 -8.66 17.79 9.44
N ASP A 326 -8.82 18.65 10.45
CA ASP A 326 -8.82 20.11 10.26
C ASP A 326 -7.55 20.61 9.56
N SER A 327 -6.41 19.96 9.79
CA SER A 327 -5.14 20.28 9.13
C SER A 327 -5.20 20.06 7.61
N THR A 328 -5.87 18.99 7.17
CA THR A 328 -6.06 18.68 5.75
C THR A 328 -6.98 19.73 5.11
N ILE A 329 -8.08 20.08 5.78
CA ILE A 329 -9.00 21.14 5.32
C ILE A 329 -8.24 22.48 5.21
N THR A 330 -7.41 22.84 6.20
CA THR A 330 -6.61 24.09 6.16
C THR A 330 -5.69 24.08 4.96
N ARG A 331 -5.03 22.95 4.71
CA ARG A 331 -4.10 22.82 3.59
C ARG A 331 -4.81 22.97 2.25
N VAL A 332 -5.98 22.34 2.07
CA VAL A 332 -6.76 22.46 0.83
C VAL A 332 -7.20 23.91 0.61
N LEU A 333 -7.74 24.56 1.65
CA LEU A 333 -8.19 25.96 1.54
C LEU A 333 -7.05 26.93 1.26
N ASN A 334 -5.90 26.75 1.91
CA ASN A 334 -4.71 27.56 1.64
C ASN A 334 -4.16 27.34 0.22
N ASP A 335 -4.22 26.10 -0.27
CA ASP A 335 -3.81 25.75 -1.64
C ASP A 335 -4.72 26.40 -2.69
N LEU A 336 -6.04 26.27 -2.53
CA LEU A 336 -7.03 26.91 -3.39
C LEU A 336 -6.97 28.44 -3.33
N LYS A 337 -6.70 29.01 -2.15
CA LYS A 337 -6.50 30.45 -1.98
C LYS A 337 -5.24 30.93 -2.70
N ARG A 338 -4.15 30.15 -2.63
CA ARG A 338 -2.90 30.44 -3.35
C ARG A 338 -3.08 30.34 -4.87
N GLU A 339 -3.94 29.44 -5.34
CA GLU A 339 -4.34 29.33 -6.74
C GLU A 339 -5.35 30.41 -7.17
N SER A 340 -5.69 31.37 -6.30
CA SER A 340 -6.69 32.42 -6.54
C SER A 340 -8.09 31.89 -6.89
N LEU A 341 -8.40 30.63 -6.54
CA LEU A 341 -9.68 30.00 -6.84
C LEU A 341 -10.74 30.25 -5.77
N ILE A 342 -10.31 30.60 -4.55
CA ILE A 342 -11.19 30.98 -3.45
C ILE A 342 -10.57 32.14 -2.66
N ARG A 343 -11.41 32.94 -2.02
CA ARG A 343 -11.01 33.98 -1.07
C ARG A 343 -11.72 33.78 0.26
N CYS A 344 -11.09 34.21 1.35
CA CYS A 344 -11.67 34.14 2.69
C CYS A 344 -12.28 35.50 3.02
N GLU A 345 -13.55 35.51 3.39
CA GLU A 345 -14.27 36.70 3.85
C GLU A 345 -14.67 36.53 5.33
N GLY A 346 -14.46 37.58 6.14
CA GLY A 346 -14.71 37.59 7.59
C GLY A 346 -13.50 37.26 8.47
N ARG A 347 -13.70 37.28 9.80
CA ARG A 347 -12.68 36.97 10.82
C ARG A 347 -13.19 35.94 11.83
N GLY A 348 -12.35 34.99 12.23
CA GLY A 348 -12.64 34.02 13.31
C GLY A 348 -13.58 32.88 12.90
N LYS A 349 -14.39 32.37 13.83
CA LYS A 349 -15.29 31.21 13.63
C LYS A 349 -16.40 31.43 12.58
N LEU A 350 -16.62 32.68 12.16
CA LEU A 350 -17.62 33.08 11.16
C LEU A 350 -17.00 33.29 9.76
N SER A 351 -15.74 32.90 9.56
CA SER A 351 -15.09 33.02 8.24
C SER A 351 -15.77 32.12 7.20
N VAL A 352 -16.17 32.71 6.09
CA VAL A 352 -16.68 32.01 4.91
C VAL A 352 -15.67 32.07 3.77
N TRP A 353 -15.74 31.09 2.87
CA TRP A 353 -14.92 31.01 1.69
C TRP A 353 -15.80 31.25 0.47
N VAL A 354 -15.36 32.18 -0.37
CA VAL A 354 -16.05 32.56 -1.60
C VAL A 354 -15.21 32.09 -2.78
N LYS A 355 -15.82 31.35 -3.71
CA LYS A 355 -15.18 30.97 -4.98
C LYS A 355 -14.94 32.22 -5.81
N ALA A 356 -13.77 32.32 -6.43
CA ALA A 356 -13.56 33.31 -7.47
C ALA A 356 -14.51 32.99 -8.64
N THR A 357 -15.44 33.89 -8.93
CA THR A 357 -16.20 33.83 -10.19
C THR A 357 -15.23 34.03 -11.34
N PRO A 358 -15.38 33.32 -12.47
CA PRO A 358 -14.73 33.75 -13.70
C PRO A 358 -15.37 35.09 -14.07
N ASP A 359 -14.63 36.18 -13.88
CA ASP A 359 -15.09 37.51 -14.25
C ASP A 359 -15.38 37.52 -15.76
N PHE A 360 -16.65 37.72 -16.12
CA PHE A 360 -17.00 38.26 -17.42
C PHE A 360 -16.49 39.70 -17.45
N ASN A 361 -15.31 39.91 -18.03
CA ASN A 361 -14.89 41.23 -18.51
C ASN A 361 -15.87 41.65 -19.60
N ILE A 362 -16.91 42.38 -19.22
CA ILE A 362 -17.63 43.26 -20.14
C ILE A 362 -16.91 44.59 -20.00
N ASP A 363 -16.01 44.87 -20.93
CA ASP A 363 -15.55 46.22 -21.19
C ASP A 363 -16.78 47.04 -21.62
N LEU A 364 -17.33 47.79 -20.67
CA LEU A 364 -18.21 48.91 -20.97
C LEU A 364 -17.31 50.05 -21.45
N ASP A 365 -17.07 50.08 -22.75
CA ASP A 365 -16.50 51.23 -23.43
C ASP A 365 -17.64 52.22 -23.73
N GLU A 366 -18.06 52.97 -22.71
CA GLU A 366 -18.81 54.21 -22.89
C GLU A 366 -17.84 55.39 -23.01
N SER A 367 -17.62 55.78 -24.27
CA SER A 367 -17.43 57.14 -24.79
C SER A 367 -16.52 58.13 -24.06
N SER A 368 -15.47 58.60 -24.75
CA SER A 368 -15.24 60.04 -24.88
C SER A 368 -14.37 60.42 -26.09
N ALA A 369 -14.97 61.28 -26.93
CA ALA A 369 -14.40 62.21 -27.92
C ALA A 369 -13.77 61.67 -29.21
#